data_AF-A0A3D0PWA3-F1
#
_entry.id   AF-A0A3D0PWA3-F1
#
_cell.length_a   1.000
_cell.length_b   1.000
_cell.length_c   1.000
_cell.angle_alpha   90.00
_cell.angle_beta   90.00
_cell.angle_gamma   90.00
#
_symmetry.space_group_name_H-M   'P 1'
#
loop_
_entity.id
_entity.type
_entity.pdbx_description
1 polymer ?
#
loop_
_entity_poly.entity_id
_entity_poly.type
_entity_poly.pdbx_seq_one_letter_code
_entity_poly.pdbx_strand_id
1 'polypeptide(L)'
;MAQTDGDPLPEICPLLQGSVDNYADVFHALKEVSPFPVVFEHLHDGSHGYCDFSNEKIALDYGMSDAQTIKTLIHEIGHATLQHAVSGKPRKQAEIEAEATAFIVADHLGLDT
;
A
#
# COMPACT_ATOMS: atom_id res chain seq x y z
N MET A 1 -8.21 28.33 1.32
CA MET A 1 -7.99 27.71 2.64
C MET A 1 -9.24 26.90 2.96
N ALA A 2 -9.22 25.61 2.68
CA ALA A 2 -10.25 24.67 3.12
C ALA A 2 -9.54 23.33 3.29
N GLN A 3 -8.97 23.18 4.48
CA GLN A 3 -8.62 21.92 5.10
C GLN A 3 -9.89 21.07 5.12
N THR A 4 -9.87 19.93 4.45
CA THR A 4 -10.86 18.88 4.72
C THR A 4 -10.16 17.85 5.60
N ASP A 5 -10.52 17.87 6.88
CA ASP A 5 -10.48 16.70 7.74
C ASP A 5 -11.01 15.50 6.94
N GLY A 6 -10.10 14.65 6.48
CA GLY A 6 -10.46 13.33 6.04
C GLY A 6 -10.71 12.54 7.32
N ASP A 7 -11.97 12.18 7.58
CA ASP A 7 -12.26 11.17 8.60
C ASP A 7 -11.32 9.98 8.36
N PRO A 8 -10.67 9.43 9.40
CA PRO A 8 -9.84 8.26 9.25
C PRO A 8 -10.66 7.19 8.54
N LEU A 9 -10.07 6.61 7.49
CA LEU A 9 -10.73 5.57 6.71
C LEU A 9 -11.24 4.50 7.68
N PRO A 10 -12.46 3.99 7.50
CA PRO A 10 -12.95 2.89 8.32
C PRO A 10 -11.93 1.76 8.26
N GLU A 11 -11.49 1.28 9.44
CA GLU A 11 -10.67 0.07 9.56
C GLU A 11 -11.51 -1.11 9.07
N ILE A 12 -11.46 -1.38 7.77
CA ILE A 12 -12.09 -2.56 7.16
C ILE A 12 -11.25 -3.82 7.45
N CYS A 13 -10.01 -3.66 7.94
CA CYS A 13 -9.15 -4.78 8.27
C CYS A 13 -8.42 -4.54 9.60
N PRO A 14 -8.48 -5.50 10.55
CA PRO A 14 -7.62 -5.48 11.72
C PRO A 14 -6.14 -5.55 11.30
N LEU A 15 -5.25 -5.00 12.14
CA LEU A 15 -3.80 -5.14 11.98
C LEU A 15 -3.44 -6.63 11.83
N LEU A 16 -2.79 -6.97 10.70
CA LEU A 16 -2.23 -8.30 10.45
C LEU A 16 -1.11 -8.56 11.48
N GLN A 17 -1.38 -9.41 12.47
CA GLN A 17 -0.38 -9.89 13.43
C GLN A 17 0.06 -11.30 13.02
N GLY A 18 0.96 -11.38 12.03
CA GLY A 18 1.56 -12.63 11.58
C GLY A 18 3.04 -12.46 11.26
N SER A 19 3.87 -13.39 11.76
CA SER A 19 5.26 -13.56 11.31
C SER A 19 5.20 -14.08 9.87
N VAL A 20 5.63 -13.28 8.90
CA VAL A 20 5.81 -13.78 7.54
C VAL A 20 7.12 -14.56 7.56
N ASP A 21 7.05 -15.88 7.66
CA ASP A 21 8.24 -16.75 7.70
C ASP A 21 9.18 -16.57 6.48
N ASN A 22 8.72 -15.83 5.46
CA ASN A 22 9.43 -15.46 4.25
C ASN A 22 9.39 -13.95 3.91
N TYR A 23 9.23 -13.04 4.88
CA TYR A 23 9.07 -11.58 4.65
C TYR A 23 10.04 -11.01 3.62
N ALA A 24 11.34 -11.29 3.76
CA ALA A 24 12.37 -10.74 2.89
C ALA A 24 12.19 -11.18 1.42
N ASP A 25 11.84 -12.45 1.20
CA ASP A 25 11.61 -12.99 -0.15
C ASP A 25 10.34 -12.40 -0.78
N VAL A 26 9.27 -12.28 0.01
CA VAL A 26 8.01 -11.66 -0.45
C VAL A 26 8.22 -10.18 -0.76
N PHE A 27 8.86 -9.44 0.14
CA PHE A 27 9.16 -8.02 -0.05
C PHE A 27 10.06 -7.82 -1.28
N HIS A 28 11.07 -8.67 -1.46
CA HIS A 28 11.92 -8.63 -2.64
C HIS A 28 11.13 -8.91 -3.92
N ALA A 29 10.30 -9.95 -3.95
CA ALA A 29 9.45 -10.26 -5.09
C ALA A 29 8.49 -9.11 -5.43
N LEU A 30 7.88 -8.49 -4.41
CA LEU A 30 7.01 -7.32 -4.60
C LEU A 30 7.77 -6.12 -5.17
N LYS A 31 9.01 -5.90 -4.73
CA LYS A 31 9.88 -4.86 -5.32
C LYS A 31 10.20 -5.13 -6.78
N GLU A 32 10.45 -6.38 -7.17
CA GLU A 32 10.77 -6.74 -8.55
C GLU A 32 9.57 -6.59 -9.49
N VAL A 33 8.34 -6.85 -9.01
CA VAL A 33 7.11 -6.67 -9.81
C VAL A 33 6.54 -5.25 -9.75
N SER A 34 7.06 -4.41 -8.85
CA SER A 34 6.59 -3.04 -8.69
C SER A 34 6.85 -2.21 -9.95
N PRO A 35 5.85 -1.49 -10.48
CA PRO A 35 6.06 -0.57 -11.61
C PRO A 35 7.06 0.55 -11.31
N PHE A 36 7.19 0.93 -10.04
CA PHE A 36 8.03 2.02 -9.56
C PHE A 36 9.03 1.56 -8.49
N PRO A 37 10.22 2.17 -8.39
CA PRO A 37 11.15 1.96 -7.29
C PRO A 37 10.49 2.18 -5.93
N VAL A 38 10.69 1.22 -5.02
CA VAL A 38 10.20 1.26 -3.64
C VAL A 38 11.27 1.82 -2.73
N VAL A 39 10.94 2.89 -1.99
CA VAL A 39 11.81 3.57 -1.05
C VAL A 39 11.16 3.68 0.34
N PHE A 40 11.98 3.81 1.37
CA PHE A 40 11.52 4.16 2.71
C PHE A 40 11.85 5.62 3.02
N GLU A 41 10.88 6.35 3.53
CA GLU A 41 11.03 7.74 3.98
C GLU A 41 10.13 7.99 5.19
N HIS A 42 10.38 9.06 5.94
CA HIS A 42 9.54 9.37 7.10
C HIS A 42 8.30 10.15 6.66
N LEU A 43 7.12 9.58 6.91
CA LEU A 43 5.84 10.21 6.54
C LEU A 43 5.27 10.98 7.74
N HIS A 44 4.85 12.22 7.51
CA HIS A 44 4.41 13.14 8.57
C HIS A 44 2.89 13.32 8.65
N ASP A 45 2.16 12.79 7.67
CA ASP A 45 0.72 12.96 7.51
C ASP A 45 -0.10 11.80 8.10
N GLY A 46 0.57 10.85 8.75
CA GLY A 46 -0.07 9.65 9.30
C GLY A 46 -0.39 8.58 8.27
N SER A 47 0.03 8.76 7.01
CA SER A 47 -0.04 7.71 5.99
C SER A 47 1.05 6.66 6.21
N HIS A 48 0.80 5.44 5.73
CA HIS A 48 1.76 4.34 5.77
C HIS A 48 2.61 4.25 4.49
N GLY A 49 2.14 4.85 3.41
CA GLY A 49 2.79 4.86 2.11
C GLY A 49 2.04 5.73 1.11
N TYR A 50 2.69 5.98 -0.04
CA TYR A 50 2.06 6.64 -1.17
C TYR A 50 2.77 6.30 -2.49
N CYS A 51 1.99 6.31 -3.57
CA CYS A 51 2.46 6.23 -4.95
C CYS A 51 2.59 7.62 -5.58
N ASP A 52 3.81 8.03 -5.92
CA ASP A 52 4.13 9.28 -6.59
C ASP A 52 4.33 9.06 -8.09
N PHE A 53 3.32 9.45 -8.87
CA PHE A 53 3.38 9.37 -10.32
C PHE A 53 4.28 10.43 -10.96
N SER A 54 4.59 11.53 -10.26
CA SER A 54 5.43 12.60 -10.82
C SER A 54 6.91 12.22 -10.77
N ASN A 55 7.30 11.54 -9.69
CA ASN A 55 8.67 11.05 -9.50
C ASN A 55 8.83 9.55 -9.74
N GLU A 56 7.76 8.88 -10.20
CA GLU A 56 7.70 7.44 -10.46
C GLU A 56 8.29 6.63 -9.28
N LYS A 57 7.79 6.86 -8.06
CA LYS A 57 8.25 6.15 -6.85
C LYS A 57 7.08 5.66 -6.00
N ILE A 58 7.31 4.58 -5.25
CA ILE A 58 6.47 4.16 -4.13
C ILE A 58 7.26 4.40 -2.84
N ALA A 59 6.68 5.18 -1.94
CA ALA A 59 7.26 5.48 -0.64
C ALA A 59 6.50 4.73 0.46
N LEU A 60 7.23 4.19 1.43
CA LEU A 60 6.70 3.52 2.61
C LEU A 60 7.27 4.19 3.87
N ASP A 61 6.46 4.27 4.93
CA ASP A 61 6.94 4.80 6.22
C ASP A 61 7.88 3.83 6.94
N TYR A 62 8.71 4.36 7.83
CA TYR A 62 9.59 3.57 8.67
C TYR A 62 8.84 2.94 9.86
N GLY A 63 9.36 1.81 10.35
CA GLY A 63 8.91 1.24 11.63
C GLY A 63 7.57 0.52 11.62
N MET A 64 7.00 0.27 10.43
CA MET A 64 5.85 -0.61 10.27
C MET A 64 6.20 -2.08 10.58
N SER A 65 5.20 -2.87 10.97
CA SER A 65 5.36 -4.32 11.05
C SER A 65 5.52 -4.92 9.65
N ASP A 66 6.19 -6.07 9.54
CA ASP A 66 6.39 -6.78 8.27
C ASP A 66 5.07 -6.94 7.49
N ALA A 67 4.01 -7.40 8.17
CA ALA A 67 2.70 -7.58 7.54
C ALA A 67 2.08 -6.26 7.06
N GLN A 68 2.20 -5.18 7.85
CA GLN A 68 1.72 -3.86 7.44
C GLN A 68 2.54 -3.32 6.26
N THR A 69 3.86 -3.51 6.26
CA THR A 69 4.74 -3.13 5.14
C THR A 69 4.35 -3.84 3.85
N ILE A 70 4.10 -5.16 3.90
CA ILE A 70 3.67 -5.93 2.74
C ILE A 70 2.30 -5.44 2.25
N LYS A 71 1.34 -5.25 3.15
CA LYS A 71 0.00 -4.76 2.81
C LYS A 71 0.07 -3.41 2.11
N THR A 72 0.74 -2.44 2.72
CA THR A 72 0.89 -1.10 2.17
C THR A 72 1.61 -1.14 0.83
N LEU A 73 2.67 -1.94 0.69
CA LEU A 73 3.38 -2.06 -0.58
C LEU A 73 2.48 -2.59 -1.69
N ILE A 74 1.68 -3.64 -1.45
CA ILE A 74 0.76 -4.17 -2.46
C ILE A 74 -0.31 -3.13 -2.83
N HIS A 75 -0.82 -2.40 -1.83
CA HIS A 75 -1.79 -1.32 -2.04
C HIS A 75 -1.22 -0.25 -2.99
N GLU A 76 -0.01 0.25 -2.73
CA GLU A 76 0.64 1.24 -3.58
C GLU A 76 1.03 0.69 -4.98
N ILE A 77 1.45 -0.58 -5.07
CA ILE A 77 1.65 -1.25 -6.36
C ILE A 77 0.34 -1.32 -7.14
N GLY A 78 -0.79 -1.56 -6.46
CA GLY A 78 -2.12 -1.53 -7.05
C GLY A 78 -2.43 -0.15 -7.64
N HIS A 79 -2.18 0.92 -6.90
CA HIS A 79 -2.31 2.28 -7.41
C HIS A 79 -1.46 2.54 -8.64
N ALA A 80 -0.18 2.17 -8.61
CA ALA A 80 0.76 2.34 -9.72
C ALA A 80 0.33 1.55 -10.96
N THR A 81 0.02 0.27 -10.78
CA THR A 81 -0.34 -0.68 -11.86
C THR A 81 -1.65 -0.28 -12.54
N LEU A 82 -2.65 0.13 -11.77
CA LEU A 82 -3.94 0.58 -12.29
C LEU A 82 -3.95 2.05 -12.71
N GLN A 83 -2.80 2.72 -12.64
CA GLN A 83 -2.61 4.11 -13.05
C GLN A 83 -3.65 5.05 -12.42
N HIS A 84 -3.99 4.80 -11.14
CA HIS A 84 -5.14 5.44 -10.50
C HIS A 84 -5.09 6.97 -10.52
N ALA A 85 -3.89 7.57 -10.42
CA ALA A 85 -3.71 9.02 -10.48
C ALA A 85 -4.10 9.66 -11.82
N VAL A 86 -4.04 8.90 -12.93
CA VAL A 86 -4.33 9.41 -14.29
C VAL A 86 -5.54 8.74 -14.93
N SER A 87 -6.12 7.72 -14.30
CA SER A 87 -7.27 6.95 -14.80
C SER A 87 -8.58 7.74 -14.88
N GLY A 88 -8.69 8.87 -14.18
CA GLY A 88 -9.93 9.63 -14.05
C GLY A 88 -11.02 8.94 -13.21
N LYS A 89 -10.73 7.78 -12.59
CA LYS A 89 -11.66 7.10 -11.69
C LYS A 89 -11.91 7.93 -10.43
N PRO A 90 -13.12 7.87 -9.85
CA PRO A 90 -13.37 8.45 -8.54
C PRO A 90 -12.40 7.86 -7.50
N ARG A 91 -11.83 8.70 -6.64
CA ARG A 91 -10.87 8.27 -5.60
C ARG A 91 -11.39 7.06 -4.83
N LYS A 92 -12.66 7.10 -4.38
CA LYS A 92 -13.28 5.99 -3.64
C LYS A 92 -13.21 4.65 -4.38
N GLN A 93 -13.38 4.65 -5.71
CA GLN A 93 -13.27 3.43 -6.50
C GLN A 93 -11.81 2.95 -6.57
N ALA A 94 -10.87 3.87 -6.78
CA ALA A 94 -9.44 3.56 -6.81
C ALA A 94 -8.95 2.93 -5.50
N GLU A 95 -9.36 3.48 -4.35
CA GLU A 95 -9.01 2.94 -3.02
C GLU A 95 -9.61 1.54 -2.81
N ILE A 96 -10.85 1.30 -3.25
CA ILE A 96 -11.49 -0.03 -3.16
C ILE A 96 -10.72 -1.05 -4.00
N GLU A 97 -10.32 -0.69 -5.22
CA GLU A 97 -9.56 -1.58 -6.09
C GLU A 97 -8.16 -1.88 -5.54
N ALA A 98 -7.46 -0.87 -5.01
CA ALA A 98 -6.15 -1.03 -4.39
C ALA A 98 -6.23 -1.90 -3.13
N GLU A 99 -7.20 -1.66 -2.25
CA GLU A 99 -7.38 -2.45 -1.03
C GLU A 99 -7.81 -3.88 -1.33
N ALA A 100 -8.70 -4.10 -2.31
CA ALA A 100 -9.08 -5.44 -2.73
C ALA A 100 -7.88 -6.22 -3.31
N THR A 101 -7.00 -5.54 -4.04
CA THR A 101 -5.74 -6.12 -4.54
C THR A 101 -4.83 -6.51 -3.37
N ALA A 102 -4.65 -5.60 -2.41
CA ALA A 102 -3.87 -5.87 -1.21
C ALA A 102 -4.41 -7.07 -0.44
N PHE A 103 -5.73 -7.16 -0.26
CA PHE A 103 -6.39 -8.26 0.42
C PHE A 103 -6.17 -9.61 -0.29
N ILE A 104 -6.47 -9.71 -1.60
CA ILE A 104 -6.37 -10.97 -2.34
C ILE A 104 -4.92 -11.47 -2.39
N VAL A 105 -3.95 -10.58 -2.58
CA VAL A 105 -2.53 -10.95 -2.63
C VAL A 105 -2.03 -11.33 -1.24
N ALA A 106 -2.40 -10.58 -0.19
CA ALA A 106 -2.03 -10.91 1.18
C ALA A 106 -2.59 -12.28 1.61
N ASP A 107 -3.87 -12.54 1.33
CA ASP A 107 -4.54 -13.83 1.58
C ASP A 107 -3.84 -14.97 0.83
N HIS A 108 -3.51 -14.77 -0.45
CA HIS A 108 -2.79 -15.77 -1.24
C HIS A 108 -1.39 -16.09 -0.70
N LEU A 109 -0.75 -15.11 -0.05
CA LEU A 109 0.56 -15.27 0.58
C LEU A 109 0.48 -15.90 1.98
N GLY A 110 -0.72 -16.25 2.46
CA GLY A 110 -0.93 -16.85 3.79
C GLY A 110 -0.71 -15.86 4.93
N LEU A 111 -0.84 -14.54 4.66
CA LEU A 111 -0.95 -13.54 5.72
C LEU A 111 -2.34 -13.71 6.32
N ASP A 112 -2.45 -14.36 7.48
CA ASP A 112 -3.72 -14.63 8.16
C ASP A 112 -4.61 -13.37 8.16
N THR A 113 -5.72 -13.45 7.42
CA THR A 113 -6.73 -12.38 7.26
C THR A 113 -7.69 -12.32 8.42
#